data_AF-A0A1G1JVS0-F1
#
_entry.id   AF-A0A1G1JVS0-F1
#
_cell.length_a   1.000
_cell.length_b   1.000
_cell.length_c   1.000
_cell.angle_alpha   90.00
_cell.angle_beta   90.00
_cell.angle_gamma   90.00
#
_symmetry.space_group_name_H-M   'P 1'
#
loop_
_entity.id
_entity.type
_entity.pdbx_description
1 polymer ?
#
loop_
_entity_poly.entity_id
_entity_poly.type
_entity_poly.pdbx_seq_one_letter_code
_entity_poly.pdbx_strand_id
1 'polypeptide(L)'
;MGIIENAKDIADVIKKIGDVELYRQIVNLEGQIIDLTRSNRKLENEIERLREITNYKNKLIFKNPFYYLENDPHPFCPKCWEANRSVVHLDGPLNVVAGSRYDCHNCKDYYIAERN
;
A
#
# COMPACT_ATOMS: atom_id res chain seq x y z
N MET A 1 9.72 -7.45 -26.35
CA MET A 1 10.09 -6.30 -27.18
C MET A 1 9.34 -5.10 -26.63
N GLY A 2 10.04 -4.26 -25.89
CA GLY A 2 9.45 -3.13 -25.18
C GLY A 2 9.21 -1.93 -26.10
N ILE A 3 8.21 -1.11 -25.79
CA ILE A 3 7.91 0.12 -26.55
C ILE A 3 9.14 1.06 -26.66
N ILE A 4 10.03 1.02 -25.66
CA ILE A 4 11.28 1.80 -25.63
C ILE A 4 12.32 1.26 -26.63
N GLU A 5 12.42 -0.06 -26.81
CA GLU A 5 13.33 -0.67 -27.79
C GLU A 5 12.93 -0.26 -29.21
N ASN A 6 11.62 -0.32 -29.50
CA ASN A 6 11.08 0.09 -30.79
C ASN A 6 11.29 1.59 -31.06
N ALA A 7 11.18 2.45 -30.03
CA ALA A 7 11.41 3.90 -30.19
C ALA A 7 12.87 4.21 -30.54
N LYS A 8 13.84 3.50 -29.93
CA LYS A 8 15.27 3.66 -30.24
C LYS A 8 15.61 3.22 -31.65
N ASP A 9 15.07 2.09 -32.08
CA ASP A 9 15.31 1.58 -33.44
C ASP A 9 14.80 2.57 -34.50
N ILE A 10 13.65 3.21 -34.26
CA ILE A 10 13.10 4.25 -35.14
C ILE A 10 13.99 5.51 -35.11
N ALA A 11 14.46 5.93 -33.94
CA ALA A 11 15.36 7.08 -33.80
C ALA A 11 16.68 6.88 -34.59
N ASP A 12 17.26 5.67 -34.53
CA ASP A 12 18.50 5.34 -35.24
C ASP A 12 18.33 5.29 -36.76
N VAL A 13 17.16 4.85 -37.25
CA VAL A 13 16.82 4.90 -38.68
C VAL A 13 16.75 6.35 -39.16
N ILE A 14 16.10 7.23 -38.41
CA ILE A 14 15.91 8.63 -38.79
C ILE A 14 17.21 9.42 -38.72
N LYS A 15 18.08 9.12 -37.75
CA LYS A 15 19.42 9.67 -37.68
C LYS A 15 20.23 9.37 -38.94
N LYS A 16 20.09 8.17 -39.52
CA LYS A 16 20.75 7.77 -40.78
C LYS A 16 20.21 8.52 -42.01
N ILE A 17 18.95 8.96 -41.96
CA ILE A 17 18.30 9.75 -43.02
C ILE A 17 18.71 11.24 -42.96
N GLY A 18 19.32 11.67 -41.85
CA GLY A 18 19.83 13.04 -41.67
C GLY A 18 18.77 14.05 -41.24
N ASP A 19 17.55 13.60 -40.92
CA ASP A 19 16.47 14.46 -40.43
C ASP A 19 16.62 14.69 -38.92
N VAL A 20 17.32 15.77 -38.59
CA VAL A 20 17.63 16.17 -37.21
C VAL A 20 16.37 16.58 -36.45
N GLU A 21 15.36 17.13 -37.12
CA GLU A 21 14.13 17.57 -36.46
C GLU A 21 13.30 16.37 -36.03
N LEU A 22 13.10 15.41 -36.94
CA LEU A 22 12.36 14.18 -36.65
C LEU A 22 13.06 13.35 -35.57
N TYR A 23 14.40 13.32 -35.56
CA TYR A 23 15.18 12.69 -34.51
C TYR A 23 14.91 13.32 -33.13
N ARG A 24 14.91 14.66 -33.03
CA ARG A 24 14.60 15.35 -31.76
C ARG A 24 13.19 15.07 -31.28
N GLN A 25 12.21 15.02 -32.19
CA GLN A 25 10.83 14.71 -31.83
C GLN A 25 10.71 13.30 -31.23
N ILE A 26 11.41 12.32 -31.79
CA ILE A 26 11.38 10.95 -31.27
C ILE A 26 12.07 10.83 -29.92
N VAL A 27 13.23 11.46 -29.73
CA VAL A 27 13.90 11.46 -28.43
C VAL A 27 13.01 12.09 -27.35
N ASN A 28 12.29 13.16 -27.69
CA ASN A 28 11.32 13.78 -26.78
C ASN A 28 10.15 12.83 -26.47
N LEU A 29 9.59 12.17 -27.48
CA LEU A 29 8.53 11.17 -27.30
C LEU A 29 9.00 9.99 -26.44
N GLU A 30 10.23 9.50 -26.62
CA GLU A 30 10.82 8.46 -25.77
C GLU A 30 10.88 8.90 -24.31
N GLY A 31 11.30 10.15 -24.05
CA GLY A 31 11.29 10.74 -22.72
C GLY A 31 9.89 10.75 -22.09
N GLN A 32 8.88 11.20 -22.84
CA GLN A 32 7.49 11.22 -22.36
C GLN A 32 6.95 9.82 -22.09
N ILE A 33 7.28 8.82 -22.92
CA ILE A 33 6.90 7.43 -22.72
C ILE A 33 7.53 6.86 -21.44
N ILE A 34 8.79 7.19 -21.16
CA ILE A 34 9.48 6.78 -19.93
C ILE A 34 8.79 7.37 -18.70
N ASP A 35 8.45 8.66 -18.73
CA ASP A 35 7.80 9.35 -17.61
C ASP A 35 6.37 8.83 -17.38
N LEU A 36 5.61 8.56 -18.45
CA LEU A 36 4.30 7.92 -18.38
C LEU A 36 4.40 6.50 -17.81
N THR A 37 5.38 5.71 -18.26
CA THR A 37 5.58 4.33 -17.76
C THR A 37 5.92 4.33 -16.27
N ARG A 38 6.76 5.26 -15.82
CA ARG A 38 7.10 5.43 -14.40
C ARG A 38 5.89 5.84 -13.58
N SER A 39 5.10 6.78 -14.09
CA SER A 39 3.90 7.28 -13.40
C SER A 39 2.83 6.19 -13.31
N ASN A 40 2.64 5.42 -14.38
CA ASN A 40 1.70 4.31 -14.40
C ASN A 40 2.07 3.25 -13.35
N ARG A 41 3.34 2.82 -13.30
CA ARG A 41 3.82 1.89 -12.26
C ARG A 41 3.60 2.40 -10.83
N LYS A 42 3.83 3.69 -10.58
CA LYS A 42 3.56 4.30 -9.26
C LYS A 42 2.08 4.23 -8.91
N LEU A 43 1.20 4.53 -9.87
CA LEU A 43 -0.24 4.46 -9.68
C LEU A 43 -0.74 3.03 -9.49
N GLU A 44 -0.23 2.07 -10.26
CA GLU A 44 -0.53 0.64 -10.09
C GLU A 44 -0.18 0.16 -8.68
N ASN A 45 1.02 0.49 -8.18
CA ASN A 45 1.44 0.16 -6.82
C ASN A 45 0.54 0.81 -5.75
N GLU A 46 0.13 2.07 -5.95
CA GLU A 46 -0.76 2.75 -5.00
C GLU A 46 -2.17 2.14 -5.04
N ILE A 47 -2.68 1.77 -6.22
CA ILE A 47 -3.95 1.05 -6.37
C ILE A 47 -3.90 -0.29 -5.64
N GLU A 48 -2.82 -1.06 -5.78
CA GLU A 48 -2.65 -2.34 -5.08
C GLU A 48 -2.65 -2.14 -3.56
N ARG A 49 -1.86 -1.20 -3.06
CA ARG A 49 -1.82 -0.82 -1.64
C ARG A 49 -3.20 -0.41 -1.10
N LEU A 50 -3.93 0.44 -1.84
CA LEU A 50 -5.26 0.89 -1.44
C LEU A 50 -6.29 -0.25 -1.47
N ARG A 51 -6.18 -1.18 -2.42
CA ARG A 51 -7.04 -2.37 -2.49
C ARG A 51 -6.81 -3.26 -1.27
N GLU A 52 -5.56 -3.50 -0.88
CA GLU A 52 -5.23 -4.25 0.34
C GLU A 52 -5.87 -3.59 1.57
N ILE A 53 -5.66 -2.29 1.77
CA ILE A 53 -6.24 -1.54 2.89
C ILE A 53 -7.77 -1.65 2.91
N THR A 54 -8.42 -1.52 1.75
CA THR A 54 -9.88 -1.59 1.62
C THR A 54 -10.41 -2.99 1.93
N ASN A 55 -9.71 -4.05 1.53
CA ASN A 55 -10.10 -5.43 1.79
C ASN A 55 -10.14 -5.73 3.30
N TYR A 56 -9.20 -5.18 4.09
CA TYR A 56 -9.23 -5.29 5.55
C TYR A 56 -10.30 -4.41 6.19
N LYS A 57 -10.53 -3.20 5.66
CA LYS A 57 -11.54 -2.27 6.20
C LYS A 57 -12.95 -2.86 6.18
N ASN A 58 -13.29 -3.65 5.17
CA ASN A 58 -14.62 -4.23 5.04
C ASN A 58 -14.84 -5.44 5.97
N LYS A 59 -13.80 -5.96 6.62
CA LYS A 59 -13.85 -7.19 7.42
C LYS A 59 -13.63 -6.98 8.92
N LEU A 60 -13.11 -5.81 9.31
CA LEU A 60 -12.87 -5.48 10.72
C LEU A 60 -14.16 -4.99 11.39
N ILE A 61 -14.60 -5.71 12.42
CA ILE A 61 -15.78 -5.39 13.22
C ILE A 61 -15.31 -4.83 14.56
N PHE A 62 -15.76 -3.63 14.90
CA PHE A 62 -15.49 -3.04 16.20
C PHE A 62 -16.40 -3.68 17.26
N LYS A 63 -15.80 -4.25 18.30
CA LYS A 63 -16.48 -4.75 19.51
C LYS A 63 -15.71 -4.20 20.71
N ASN A 64 -16.29 -3.19 21.36
CA ASN A 64 -15.63 -2.42 22.42
C ASN A 64 -14.92 -3.35 23.43
N PRO A 65 -13.62 -3.13 23.73
CA PRO A 65 -12.78 -2.01 23.28
C PRO A 65 -11.94 -2.27 22.02
N PHE A 66 -12.15 -3.36 21.28
CA PHE A 66 -11.25 -3.85 20.23
C PHE A 66 -11.86 -3.91 18.83
N TYR A 67 -11.00 -4.11 17.83
CA TYR A 67 -11.42 -4.60 16.52
C TYR A 67 -11.17 -6.11 16.40
N TYR A 68 -12.01 -6.80 15.64
CA TYR A 68 -11.88 -8.22 15.32
C TYR A 68 -12.06 -8.45 13.83
N LEU A 69 -11.36 -9.45 13.29
CA LEU A 69 -11.61 -9.95 11.94
C LEU A 69 -12.55 -11.16 12.03
N GLU A 70 -13.40 -11.33 11.01
CA GLU A 70 -14.17 -12.56 10.86
C GLU A 70 -13.22 -13.78 10.80
N ASN A 71 -13.42 -14.75 11.69
CA ASN A 71 -12.58 -15.94 11.88
C ASN A 71 -11.20 -15.72 12.53
N ASP A 72 -10.91 -14.55 13.10
CA ASP A 72 -9.74 -14.35 13.97
C ASP A 72 -10.18 -14.12 15.42
N PRO A 73 -9.81 -15.00 16.37
CA PRO A 73 -10.13 -14.81 17.78
C PRO A 73 -9.30 -13.71 18.46
N HIS A 74 -8.19 -13.26 17.85
CA HIS A 74 -7.30 -12.30 18.47
C HIS A 74 -7.74 -10.85 18.19
N PRO A 75 -7.79 -9.99 19.21
CA PRO A 75 -8.17 -8.59 19.03
C PRO A 75 -7.06 -7.77 18.37
N PHE A 76 -7.47 -6.76 17.61
CA PHE A 76 -6.58 -5.78 16.98
C PHE A 76 -6.61 -4.44 17.71
N CYS A 77 -5.48 -3.73 17.66
CA CYS A 77 -5.31 -2.42 18.27
C CYS A 77 -6.16 -1.34 17.56
N PRO A 78 -7.14 -0.72 18.26
CA PRO A 78 -7.97 0.35 17.69
C PRO A 78 -7.17 1.54 17.18
N LYS A 79 -6.18 2.00 17.95
CA LYS A 79 -5.37 3.16 17.59
C LYS A 79 -4.53 2.93 16.34
N CYS A 80 -3.92 1.75 16.20
CA CYS A 80 -3.14 1.41 15.00
C CYS A 80 -4.02 1.35 13.75
N TRP A 81 -5.23 0.80 13.91
CA TRP A 81 -6.19 0.72 12.82
C TRP A 81 -6.77 2.09 12.43
N GLU A 82 -7.15 2.93 13.39
CA GLU A 82 -7.77 4.22 13.12
C GLU A 82 -6.78 5.27 12.61
N ALA A 83 -5.57 5.30 13.17
CA ALA A 83 -4.55 6.28 12.78
C ALA A 83 -3.89 5.92 11.44
N ASN A 84 -3.49 4.65 11.28
CA ASN A 84 -2.59 4.25 10.20
C ASN A 84 -3.15 3.14 9.29
N ARG A 85 -4.39 2.68 9.54
CA ARG A 85 -4.98 1.49 8.89
C ARG A 85 -4.10 0.26 9.01
N SER A 86 -3.32 0.18 10.08
CA SER A 86 -2.45 -0.95 10.37
C SER A 86 -3.20 -1.98 11.21
N VAL A 87 -3.24 -3.21 10.72
CA VAL A 87 -3.88 -4.34 11.38
C VAL A 87 -2.85 -4.98 12.31
N VAL A 88 -2.84 -4.55 13.58
CA VAL A 88 -1.85 -4.98 14.59
C VAL A 88 -2.55 -5.76 15.69
N HIS A 89 -2.21 -7.04 15.86
CA HIS A 89 -2.68 -7.86 16.95
C HIS A 89 -2.22 -7.32 18.30
N LEU A 90 -3.10 -7.38 19.29
CA LEU A 90 -2.76 -7.09 20.67
C LEU A 90 -2.20 -8.33 21.37
N ASP A 91 -1.19 -8.11 22.20
CA ASP A 91 -0.57 -9.11 23.07
C ASP A 91 -1.40 -9.23 24.36
N GLY A 92 -1.69 -10.46 24.82
CA GLY A 92 -2.49 -10.71 26.03
C GLY A 92 -3.53 -11.84 25.83
N PRO A 93 -4.51 -12.00 26.75
CA PRO A 93 -4.73 -11.17 27.94
C PRO A 93 -3.75 -11.45 29.08
N LEU A 94 -3.33 -10.39 29.77
CA LEU A 94 -2.72 -10.44 31.10
C LEU A 94 -3.79 -10.15 32.16
N ASN A 95 -3.96 -11.05 33.12
CA ASN A 95 -4.93 -10.86 34.20
C ASN A 95 -4.44 -9.81 35.20
N VAL A 96 -5.14 -8.68 35.29
CA VAL A 96 -4.89 -7.60 36.26
C VAL A 96 -6.11 -7.39 37.14
N VAL A 97 -5.97 -6.64 38.25
CA VAL A 97 -7.07 -6.36 39.18
C VAL A 97 -8.27 -5.70 38.46
N ALA A 98 -7.98 -4.82 37.51
CA ALA A 98 -8.99 -4.08 36.75
C ALA A 98 -9.66 -4.86 35.61
N GLY A 99 -9.20 -6.07 35.28
CA GLY A 99 -9.74 -6.85 34.15
C GLY A 99 -8.67 -7.62 33.37
N SER A 100 -8.92 -7.83 32.09
CA SER A 100 -7.99 -8.44 31.13
C SER A 100 -7.25 -7.34 30.37
N ARG A 101 -5.93 -7.22 30.60
CA ARG A 101 -5.07 -6.24 29.93
C ARG A 101 -4.56 -6.79 28.60
N TYR A 102 -4.60 -5.95 27.58
CA TYR A 102 -4.05 -6.19 26.26
C TYR A 102 -3.10 -5.06 25.88
N ASP A 103 -1.94 -5.39 25.34
CA ASP A 103 -0.86 -4.45 25.02
C ASP A 103 -0.57 -4.45 23.52
N CYS A 104 -0.26 -3.29 22.96
CA CYS A 104 0.15 -3.17 21.56
C CYS A 104 1.66 -3.03 21.43
N HIS A 105 2.35 -4.00 20.81
CA HIS A 105 3.79 -3.88 20.56
C HIS A 105 4.16 -2.78 19.56
N ASN A 106 3.23 -2.32 18.71
CA ASN A 106 3.48 -1.27 17.71
C ASN A 106 3.40 0.14 18.32
N CYS A 107 2.26 0.52 18.89
CA CYS A 107 2.04 1.88 19.41
C CYS A 107 2.27 2.02 20.93
N LYS A 108 2.59 0.92 21.63
CA LYS A 108 2.83 0.86 23.09
C LYS A 108 1.63 1.28 23.96
N ASP A 109 0.45 1.35 23.36
CA ASP A 109 -0.81 1.59 24.07
C ASP A 109 -1.34 0.31 24.71
N TYR A 110 -2.20 0.44 25.70
CA TYR A 110 -2.82 -0.71 26.38
C TYR A 110 -4.31 -0.49 26.61
N TYR A 111 -5.03 -1.59 26.71
CA TYR A 111 -6.48 -1.61 26.85
C TYR A 111 -6.87 -2.62 27.92
N ILE A 112 -7.93 -2.33 28.66
CA ILE A 112 -8.48 -3.23 29.68
C ILE A 112 -9.89 -3.59 29.24
N ALA A 113 -10.15 -4.88 29.11
CA ALA A 113 -11.49 -5.42 28.92
C ALA A 113 -12.02 -5.99 30.23
N GLU A 114 -13.33 -5.87 30.43
CA GLU A 114 -14.01 -6.51 31.56
C GLU A 114 -13.84 -8.04 31.48
N ARG A 115 -13.82 -8.69 32.65
CA ARG A 115 -13.83 -10.15 32.71
C ARG A 115 -15.24 -10.62 32.37
N ASN A 116 -15.40 -11.31 31.25
CA ASN A 116 -16.61 -12.09 30.97
C ASN A 116 -16.76 -13.25 31.95
#